data_AF-A0A950AIZ1-F1
#
_entry.id   AF-A0A950AIZ1-F1
#
_cell.length_a   1.000
_cell.length_b   1.000
_cell.length_c   1.000
_cell.angle_alpha   90.00
_cell.angle_beta   90.00
_cell.angle_gamma   90.00
#
_symmetry.space_group_name_H-M   'P 1'
#
loop_
_entity.id
_entity.type
_entity.pdbx_description
1 polymer ?
#
loop_
_entity_poly.entity_id
_entity_poly.type
_entity_poly.pdbx_seq_one_letter_code
_entity_poly.pdbx_strand_id
1 'polypeptide(L)'
;MKGQRKRFLKVGTRSVLFGAHQFILHPLFLAVAWTKLYGFPFDPRLWAAFFLHDVGYIGRENVDGTEGEAHPALGGQIMEALFGRKWGDFTKYHSRSFSHLNNKQPSRLCAADKLATVLVPKTLYLTLIHLSGEVDEYLESFREALASRGAYPREAQLVHGEEYGSIEHWYASAMLGNRQWIVEHTD
;
A
#
# COMPACT_ATOMS: atom_id res chain seq x y z
N MET A 1 0.79 27.42 18.59
CA MET A 1 1.52 26.15 18.37
C MET A 1 0.69 25.00 18.94
N LYS A 2 -0.02 24.23 18.11
CA LYS A 2 -0.71 23.02 18.57
C LYS A 2 0.37 21.98 18.87
N GLY A 3 0.56 21.63 20.14
CA GLY A 3 1.50 20.58 20.53
C GLY A 3 1.12 19.29 19.82
N GLN A 4 2.03 18.74 19.01
CA GLN A 4 1.89 17.39 18.48
C GLN A 4 1.75 16.44 19.67
N ARG A 5 0.56 15.85 19.85
CA ARG A 5 0.41 14.72 20.76
C ARG A 5 1.31 13.62 20.22
N LYS A 6 2.43 13.34 20.90
CA LYS A 6 3.22 12.14 20.65
C LYS A 6 2.30 10.94 20.85
N ARG A 7 1.91 10.31 19.75
CA ARG A 7 1.16 9.05 19.76
C ARG A 7 2.12 7.97 20.26
N PHE A 8 1.67 7.14 21.19
CA PHE A 8 2.51 6.14 21.87
C PHE A 8 3.11 5.12 20.89
N LEU A 9 2.36 4.79 19.83
CA LEU A 9 2.81 3.93 18.73
C LEU A 9 3.10 4.76 17.48
N LYS A 10 4.19 4.45 16.80
CA LYS A 10 4.53 5.02 15.49
C LYS A 10 3.47 4.67 14.44
N VAL A 11 3.34 5.50 13.40
CA VAL A 11 2.28 5.34 12.38
C VAL A 11 2.36 3.99 11.68
N GLY A 12 3.55 3.50 11.34
CA GLY A 12 3.69 2.19 10.68
C GLY A 12 3.18 1.04 11.54
N THR A 13 3.44 1.05 12.85
CA THR A 13 2.89 0.03 13.77
C THR A 13 1.35 0.11 13.83
N ARG A 14 0.80 1.33 13.85
CA ARG A 14 -0.66 1.53 13.87
C ARG A 14 -1.30 1.08 12.55
N SER A 15 -0.63 1.29 11.43
CA SER A 15 -1.07 0.81 10.12
C SER A 15 -1.25 -0.71 10.10
N VAL A 16 -0.25 -1.45 10.63
CA VAL A 16 -0.30 -2.92 10.71
C VAL A 16 -1.35 -3.44 11.71
N LEU A 17 -1.59 -2.72 12.80
CA LEU A 17 -2.54 -3.15 13.83
C LEU A 17 -4.00 -2.82 13.50
N PHE A 18 -4.27 -1.64 12.92
CA PHE A 18 -5.63 -1.13 12.69
C PHE A 18 -5.73 -0.07 11.58
N GLY A 19 -4.79 -0.04 10.63
CA GLY A 19 -4.81 0.86 9.47
C GLY A 19 -4.94 0.13 8.14
N ALA A 20 -4.43 0.73 7.06
CA ALA A 20 -4.55 0.18 5.71
C ALA A 20 -3.94 -1.21 5.59
N HIS A 21 -2.82 -1.46 6.27
CA HIS A 21 -2.06 -2.71 6.22
C HIS A 21 -2.43 -3.68 7.35
N GLN A 22 -3.68 -3.64 7.83
CA GLN A 22 -4.12 -4.44 8.97
C GLN A 22 -3.81 -5.94 8.75
N PHE A 23 -3.04 -6.53 9.67
CA PHE A 23 -2.44 -7.88 9.56
C PHE A 23 -3.40 -9.04 9.29
N ILE A 24 -4.73 -8.88 9.42
CA ILE A 24 -5.72 -9.90 9.09
C ILE A 24 -6.50 -9.50 7.83
N LEU A 25 -7.11 -8.32 7.84
CA LEU A 25 -7.98 -7.85 6.77
C LEU A 25 -7.22 -7.70 5.46
N HIS A 26 -6.04 -7.06 5.47
CA HIS A 26 -5.28 -6.82 4.26
C HIS A 26 -4.84 -8.12 3.57
N PRO A 27 -4.22 -9.10 4.27
CA PRO A 27 -3.92 -10.41 3.67
C PRO A 27 -5.14 -11.17 3.13
N LEU A 28 -6.33 -11.02 3.74
CA LEU A 28 -7.56 -11.64 3.24
C LEU A 28 -8.04 -10.96 1.95
N PHE A 29 -8.04 -9.63 1.88
CA PHE A 29 -8.35 -8.91 0.64
C PHE A 29 -7.31 -9.19 -0.44
N LEU A 30 -6.04 -9.39 -0.07
CA LEU A 30 -4.97 -9.80 -0.95
C LEU A 30 -5.19 -11.20 -1.54
N ALA A 31 -5.68 -12.15 -0.74
CA ALA A 31 -6.07 -13.47 -1.24
C ALA A 31 -7.27 -13.41 -2.21
N VAL A 32 -8.25 -12.53 -1.94
CA VAL A 32 -9.38 -12.28 -2.87
C VAL A 32 -8.89 -11.65 -4.17
N ALA A 33 -8.02 -10.65 -4.09
CA ALA A 33 -7.41 -9.97 -5.23
C ALA A 33 -6.57 -10.94 -6.07
N TRP A 34 -5.73 -11.75 -5.42
CA TRP A 34 -4.95 -12.81 -6.06
C TRP A 34 -5.87 -13.78 -6.80
N THR A 35 -6.95 -14.23 -6.16
CA THR A 35 -7.92 -15.15 -6.77
C THR A 35 -8.54 -14.56 -8.03
N LYS A 36 -8.87 -13.26 -8.03
CA LYS A 36 -9.44 -12.56 -9.18
C LYS A 36 -8.45 -12.41 -10.34
N LEU A 37 -7.17 -12.18 -10.06
CA LEU A 37 -6.15 -11.98 -11.10
C LEU A 37 -5.58 -13.31 -11.63
N TYR A 38 -5.44 -14.30 -10.76
CA TYR A 38 -4.53 -15.43 -11.00
C TYR A 38 -5.10 -16.81 -10.64
N GLY A 39 -6.32 -16.87 -10.11
CA GLY A 39 -6.91 -18.09 -9.56
C GLY A 39 -6.55 -18.33 -8.09
N PHE A 40 -7.22 -19.29 -7.45
CA PHE A 40 -7.14 -19.50 -6.00
C PHE A 40 -5.70 -19.81 -5.53
N PRO A 41 -5.20 -19.17 -4.45
CA PRO A 41 -3.82 -19.32 -3.98
C PRO A 41 -3.62 -20.65 -3.23
N PHE A 42 -3.53 -21.77 -3.95
CA PHE A 42 -3.28 -23.08 -3.34
C PHE A 42 -1.88 -23.23 -2.73
N ASP A 43 -0.92 -22.43 -3.19
CA ASP A 43 0.46 -22.49 -2.70
C ASP A 43 0.57 -21.83 -1.29
N PRO A 44 0.94 -22.56 -0.23
CA PRO A 44 1.04 -22.00 1.12
C PRO A 44 2.08 -20.87 1.23
N ARG A 45 3.05 -20.80 0.31
CA ARG A 45 4.05 -19.73 0.27
C ARG A 45 3.44 -18.39 -0.16
N LEU A 46 2.35 -18.41 -0.93
CA LEU A 46 1.59 -17.20 -1.23
C LEU A 46 0.94 -16.64 0.03
N TRP A 47 0.32 -17.49 0.84
CA TRP A 47 -0.24 -17.07 2.12
C TRP A 47 0.84 -16.48 3.04
N ALA A 48 2.00 -17.12 3.15
CA ALA A 48 3.12 -16.56 3.88
C ALA A 48 3.52 -15.16 3.34
N ALA A 49 3.62 -15.00 2.01
CA ALA A 49 3.89 -13.70 1.40
C ALA A 49 2.81 -12.66 1.73
N PHE A 50 1.52 -13.05 1.71
CA PHE A 50 0.41 -12.14 2.02
C PHE A 50 0.49 -11.60 3.44
N PHE A 51 0.80 -12.44 4.43
CA PHE A 51 0.92 -11.99 5.81
C PHE A 51 2.23 -11.25 6.12
N LEU A 52 3.30 -11.51 5.35
CA LEU A 52 4.63 -10.98 5.67
C LEU A 52 5.03 -9.75 4.86
N HIS A 53 4.43 -9.47 3.71
CA HIS A 53 4.93 -8.43 2.79
C HIS A 53 5.05 -7.04 3.43
N ASP A 54 4.12 -6.70 4.33
CA ASP A 54 4.04 -5.39 5.00
C ASP A 54 4.57 -5.35 6.44
N VAL A 55 5.11 -6.46 6.95
CA VAL A 55 5.63 -6.51 8.33
C VAL A 55 6.73 -5.47 8.60
N GLY A 56 7.42 -5.02 7.54
CA GLY A 56 8.44 -3.99 7.62
C GLY A 56 7.94 -2.58 7.96
N TYR A 57 6.61 -2.36 8.01
CA TYR A 57 6.02 -1.14 8.54
C TYR A 57 6.08 -1.06 10.08
N ILE A 58 6.24 -2.18 10.78
CA ILE A 58 6.33 -2.16 12.25
C ILE A 58 7.51 -1.29 12.69
N GLY A 59 7.23 -0.25 13.48
CA GLY A 59 8.25 0.66 14.00
C GLY A 59 8.70 1.78 13.05
N ARG A 60 8.05 1.96 11.90
CA ARG A 60 8.31 3.07 10.96
C ARG A 60 7.62 4.36 11.38
N GLU A 61 8.33 5.48 11.24
CA GLU A 61 7.82 6.83 11.55
C GLU A 61 6.87 7.39 10.48
N ASN A 62 6.89 6.83 9.27
CA ASN A 62 6.08 7.22 8.12
C ASN A 62 5.70 5.98 7.30
N VAL A 63 4.62 6.08 6.50
CA VAL A 63 4.14 5.02 5.60
C VAL A 63 4.51 5.29 4.15
N ASP A 64 4.38 6.54 3.70
CA ASP A 64 4.67 7.01 2.34
C ASP A 64 6.00 7.80 2.25
N GLY A 65 6.63 8.11 3.38
CA GLY A 65 7.96 8.71 3.42
C GLY A 65 9.12 7.72 3.21
N THR A 66 10.35 8.24 3.28
CA THR A 66 11.59 7.47 3.01
C THR A 66 11.78 6.22 3.88
N GLU A 67 11.31 6.23 5.14
CA GLU A 67 11.38 5.02 5.98
C GLU A 67 10.36 3.98 5.57
N GLY A 68 9.16 4.45 5.21
CA GLY A 68 8.05 3.64 4.73
C GLY A 68 8.38 2.96 3.41
N GLU A 69 9.07 3.63 2.48
CA GLU A 69 9.49 3.03 1.20
C GLU A 69 10.37 1.77 1.36
N ALA A 70 11.06 1.64 2.50
CA ALA A 70 11.90 0.47 2.83
C ALA A 70 11.13 -0.70 3.46
N HIS A 71 9.81 -0.60 3.70
CA HIS A 71 9.00 -1.67 4.29
C HIS A 71 9.15 -3.05 3.60
N PRO A 72 9.31 -3.17 2.27
CA PRO A 72 9.33 -4.49 1.63
C PRO A 72 10.56 -5.32 2.01
N ALA A 73 11.62 -4.68 2.50
CA ALA A 73 12.89 -5.32 2.79
C ALA A 73 12.75 -6.44 3.84
N LEU A 74 12.06 -6.17 4.96
CA LEU A 74 11.95 -7.13 6.07
C LEU A 74 11.11 -8.36 5.66
N GLY A 75 9.91 -8.15 5.12
CA GLY A 75 9.06 -9.25 4.65
C GLY A 75 9.76 -10.11 3.61
N GLY A 76 10.48 -9.45 2.69
CA GLY A 76 11.34 -10.09 1.71
C GLY A 76 12.47 -10.93 2.28
N GLN A 77 13.19 -10.42 3.29
CA GLN A 77 14.28 -11.16 3.96
C GLN A 77 13.75 -12.40 4.69
N ILE A 78 12.59 -12.29 5.34
CA ILE A 78 11.94 -13.42 6.00
C ILE A 78 11.54 -14.48 4.96
N MET A 79 10.90 -14.06 3.87
CA MET A 79 10.50 -14.97 2.79
C MET A 79 11.69 -15.62 2.08
N GLU A 80 12.81 -14.91 1.93
CA GLU A 80 14.07 -15.44 1.42
C GLU A 80 14.64 -16.52 2.36
N ALA A 81 14.65 -16.28 3.67
CA ALA A 81 15.14 -17.22 4.64
C ALA A 81 14.29 -18.50 4.72
N LEU A 82 12.96 -18.38 4.60
CA LEU A 82 12.03 -19.50 4.70
C LEU A 82 11.91 -20.31 3.40
N PHE A 83 11.90 -19.65 2.24
CA PHE A 83 11.52 -20.28 0.96
C PHE A 83 12.49 -19.99 -0.19
N GLY A 84 13.62 -19.33 0.09
CA GLY A 84 14.69 -19.03 -0.86
C GLY A 84 14.52 -17.70 -1.60
N ARG A 85 15.61 -17.27 -2.26
CA ARG A 85 15.73 -15.95 -2.91
C ARG A 85 14.56 -15.60 -3.84
N LYS A 86 14.05 -16.55 -4.61
CA LYS A 86 12.91 -16.30 -5.53
C LYS A 86 11.67 -15.77 -4.78
N TRP A 87 11.37 -16.33 -3.61
CA TRP A 87 10.24 -15.90 -2.78
C TRP A 87 10.52 -14.60 -2.03
N GLY A 88 11.78 -14.39 -1.64
CA GLY A 88 12.25 -13.10 -1.16
C GLY A 88 12.01 -11.99 -2.16
N ASP A 89 12.50 -12.15 -3.39
CA ASP A 89 12.35 -11.18 -4.47
C ASP A 89 10.87 -10.98 -4.85
N PHE A 90 10.10 -12.06 -4.95
CA PHE A 90 8.65 -11.99 -5.16
C PHE A 90 7.96 -11.10 -4.12
N THR A 91 8.41 -11.18 -2.86
CA THR A 91 7.84 -10.40 -1.76
C THR A 91 8.38 -8.97 -1.73
N LYS A 92 9.69 -8.73 -1.91
CA LYS A 92 10.29 -7.38 -1.91
C LYS A 92 9.71 -6.50 -3.01
N TYR A 93 9.48 -7.08 -4.19
CA TYR A 93 9.07 -6.34 -5.36
C TYR A 93 7.55 -6.21 -5.48
N HIS A 94 6.79 -6.37 -4.39
CA HIS A 94 5.38 -5.97 -4.35
C HIS A 94 5.21 -4.44 -4.31
N SER A 95 6.23 -3.68 -3.86
CA SER A 95 6.23 -2.22 -3.87
C SER A 95 6.81 -1.69 -5.19
N ARG A 96 6.09 -0.75 -5.81
CA ARG A 96 6.51 -0.10 -7.07
C ARG A 96 7.77 0.74 -6.87
N SER A 97 7.80 1.58 -5.83
CA SER A 97 8.96 2.43 -5.51
C SER A 97 10.19 1.57 -5.20
N PHE A 98 10.03 0.53 -4.39
CA PHE A 98 11.14 -0.37 -4.05
C PHE A 98 11.67 -1.12 -5.29
N SER A 99 10.78 -1.56 -6.18
CA SER A 99 11.16 -2.18 -7.45
C SER A 99 11.94 -1.21 -8.34
N HIS A 100 11.47 0.02 -8.48
CA HIS A 100 12.13 1.05 -9.28
C HIS A 100 13.53 1.39 -8.73
N LEU A 101 13.67 1.62 -7.42
CA LEU A 101 14.95 1.89 -6.76
C LEU A 101 15.98 0.77 -6.97
N ASN A 102 15.53 -0.47 -7.16
CA ASN A 102 16.39 -1.63 -7.35
C ASN A 102 16.55 -2.04 -8.83
N ASN A 103 16.02 -1.26 -9.78
CA ASN A 103 15.98 -1.61 -11.21
C ASN A 103 15.36 -3.00 -11.47
N LYS A 104 14.26 -3.30 -10.78
CA LYS A 104 13.50 -4.55 -10.90
C LYS A 104 12.10 -4.26 -11.35
N GLN A 105 11.48 -5.27 -11.98
CA GLN A 105 10.07 -5.23 -12.29
C GLN A 105 9.24 -5.56 -11.05
N PRO A 106 8.10 -4.89 -10.84
CA PRO A 106 7.16 -5.29 -9.82
C PRO A 106 6.74 -6.75 -9.98
N SER A 107 6.65 -7.46 -8.86
CA SER A 107 6.19 -8.85 -8.84
C SER A 107 4.67 -8.92 -9.03
N ARG A 108 4.16 -10.12 -9.31
CA ARG A 108 2.70 -10.35 -9.35
C ARG A 108 2.01 -10.04 -8.03
N LEU A 109 2.73 -10.07 -6.90
CA LEU A 109 2.22 -9.65 -5.60
C LEU A 109 1.86 -8.15 -5.60
N CYS A 110 2.59 -7.32 -6.37
CA CYS A 110 2.30 -5.89 -6.51
C CYS A 110 0.89 -5.66 -7.05
N ALA A 111 0.53 -6.29 -8.17
CA ALA A 111 -0.79 -6.10 -8.75
C ALA A 111 -1.92 -6.63 -7.83
N ALA A 112 -1.68 -7.75 -7.15
CA ALA A 112 -2.62 -8.26 -6.16
C ALA A 112 -2.80 -7.28 -4.99
N ASP A 113 -1.72 -6.68 -4.48
CA ASP A 113 -1.73 -5.66 -3.42
C ASP A 113 -2.50 -4.40 -3.82
N LYS A 114 -2.25 -3.87 -5.02
CA LYS A 114 -3.00 -2.72 -5.54
C LYS A 114 -4.49 -3.02 -5.71
N LEU A 115 -4.82 -4.24 -6.17
CA LEU A 115 -6.20 -4.65 -6.28
C LEU A 115 -6.85 -4.87 -4.91
N ALA A 116 -6.11 -5.41 -3.93
CA ALA A 116 -6.61 -5.64 -2.58
C ALA A 116 -7.12 -4.33 -1.98
N THR A 117 -6.32 -3.27 -2.05
CA THR A 117 -6.68 -1.92 -1.61
C THR A 117 -7.94 -1.39 -2.32
N VAL A 118 -8.06 -1.63 -3.63
CA VAL A 118 -9.23 -1.26 -4.44
C VAL A 118 -10.50 -2.01 -4.04
N LEU A 119 -10.38 -3.24 -3.56
CA LEU A 119 -11.51 -4.10 -3.18
C LEU A 119 -12.02 -3.85 -1.77
N VAL A 120 -11.22 -3.22 -0.89
CA VAL A 120 -11.69 -2.85 0.45
C VAL A 120 -12.85 -1.84 0.33
N PRO A 121 -13.99 -2.06 1.00
CA PRO A 121 -15.08 -1.08 1.00
C PRO A 121 -14.59 0.31 1.42
N LYS A 122 -14.96 1.37 0.67
CA LYS A 122 -14.52 2.76 0.91
C LYS A 122 -14.64 3.17 2.38
N THR A 123 -15.80 2.92 3.00
CA THR A 123 -16.07 3.28 4.40
C THR A 123 -15.12 2.57 5.37
N LEU A 124 -14.83 1.28 5.15
CA LEU A 124 -13.88 0.52 5.97
C LEU A 124 -12.46 1.06 5.78
N TYR A 125 -12.01 1.23 4.53
CA TYR A 125 -10.67 1.73 4.23
C TYR A 125 -10.43 3.11 4.85
N LEU A 126 -11.36 4.05 4.63
CA LEU A 126 -11.29 5.39 5.20
C LEU A 126 -11.28 5.34 6.73
N THR A 127 -12.10 4.50 7.36
CA THR A 127 -12.10 4.36 8.83
C THR A 127 -10.73 3.90 9.34
N LEU A 128 -10.12 2.90 8.70
CA LEU A 128 -8.83 2.35 9.11
C LEU A 128 -7.72 3.41 9.03
N ILE A 129 -7.60 4.14 7.92
CA ILE A 129 -6.55 5.15 7.75
C ILE A 129 -6.72 6.36 8.69
N HIS A 130 -7.96 6.67 9.10
CA HIS A 130 -8.22 7.70 10.11
C HIS A 130 -7.81 7.22 11.52
N LEU A 131 -8.12 5.96 11.86
CA LEU A 131 -7.75 5.37 13.15
C LEU A 131 -6.22 5.29 13.29
N SER A 132 -5.54 4.78 12.26
CA SER A 132 -4.07 4.67 12.21
C SER A 132 -3.38 6.01 12.08
N GLY A 133 -4.07 7.04 11.59
CA GLY A 133 -3.50 8.36 11.33
C GLY A 133 -2.67 8.45 10.05
N GLU A 134 -2.74 7.45 9.17
CA GLU A 134 -2.17 7.49 7.82
C GLU A 134 -2.80 8.61 6.97
N VAL A 135 -4.06 8.95 7.27
CA VAL A 135 -4.81 10.03 6.59
C VAL A 135 -4.06 11.36 6.56
N ASP A 136 -3.33 11.69 7.64
CA ASP A 136 -2.63 12.97 7.76
C ASP A 136 -1.48 13.04 6.74
N GLU A 137 -0.69 11.96 6.66
CA GLU A 137 0.44 11.82 5.73
C GLU A 137 -0.04 11.80 4.27
N TYR A 138 -1.09 11.01 3.99
CA TYR A 138 -1.67 10.92 2.65
C TYR A 138 -2.20 12.26 2.16
N LEU A 139 -2.89 13.03 3.02
CA LEU A 139 -3.41 14.35 2.66
C LEU A 139 -2.30 15.37 2.47
N GLU A 140 -1.26 15.35 3.30
CA GLU A 140 -0.11 16.24 3.17
C GLU A 140 0.60 15.99 1.83
N SER A 141 1.04 14.75 1.57
CA SER A 141 1.70 14.38 0.32
C SER A 141 0.81 14.64 -0.90
N PHE A 142 -0.49 14.37 -0.80
CA PHE A 142 -1.41 14.63 -1.91
C PHE A 142 -1.56 16.12 -2.19
N ARG A 143 -1.72 16.96 -1.17
CA ARG A 143 -1.87 18.42 -1.35
C ARG A 143 -0.58 19.06 -1.84
N GLU A 144 0.57 18.60 -1.36
CA GLU A 144 1.87 19.02 -1.87
C GLU A 144 2.02 18.67 -3.36
N ALA A 145 1.65 17.43 -3.73
CA ALA A 145 1.59 17.02 -5.12
C ALA A 145 0.63 17.91 -5.92
N LEU A 146 -0.55 18.24 -5.39
CA LEU A 146 -1.54 19.14 -5.99
C LEU A 146 -1.12 20.63 -6.04
N ALA A 147 -0.09 21.04 -5.31
CA ALA A 147 0.41 22.42 -5.31
C ALA A 147 1.61 22.64 -6.23
N SER A 148 2.39 21.58 -6.51
CA SER A 148 3.70 21.67 -7.17
C SER A 148 3.66 22.02 -8.67
N ARG A 149 2.48 22.23 -9.29
CA ARG A 149 2.24 22.61 -10.71
C ARG A 149 2.91 21.73 -11.78
N GLY A 150 3.72 20.74 -11.41
CA GLY A 150 4.37 19.79 -12.30
C GLY A 150 3.73 18.42 -12.15
N ALA A 151 3.08 17.93 -13.22
CA ALA A 151 2.52 16.59 -13.34
C ALA A 151 1.84 16.06 -12.07
N TYR A 152 0.65 16.58 -11.76
CA TYR A 152 -0.28 15.88 -10.88
C TYR A 152 -0.43 14.42 -11.35
N PRO A 153 -0.76 13.47 -10.46
CA PRO A 153 -1.27 12.18 -10.94
C PRO A 153 -2.42 12.50 -11.88
N ARG A 154 -2.33 12.08 -13.15
CA ARG A 154 -3.36 12.36 -14.17
C ARG A 154 -4.75 12.01 -13.64
N GLU A 155 -4.80 10.99 -12.79
CA GLU A 155 -5.97 10.50 -12.08
C GLU A 155 -6.67 11.56 -11.23
N ALA A 156 -5.92 12.41 -10.51
CA ALA A 156 -6.51 13.47 -9.69
C ALA A 156 -7.23 14.54 -10.53
N GLN A 157 -6.81 14.75 -11.78
CA GLN A 157 -7.51 15.65 -12.70
C GLN A 157 -8.78 15.03 -13.27
N LEU A 158 -8.88 13.69 -13.27
CA LEU A 158 -10.01 12.94 -13.81
C LEU A 158 -11.11 12.69 -12.77
N VAL A 159 -10.81 12.86 -11.48
CA VAL A 159 -11.82 12.74 -10.41
C VAL A 159 -12.64 14.03 -10.34
N HIS A 160 -13.95 13.89 -10.53
CA HIS A 160 -14.92 14.98 -10.41
C HIS A 160 -15.95 14.65 -9.32
N GLY A 161 -16.47 15.69 -8.65
CA GLY A 161 -17.55 15.55 -7.66
C GLY A 161 -17.10 15.45 -6.20
N GLU A 162 -15.80 15.31 -5.93
CA GLU A 162 -15.23 15.37 -4.59
C GLU A 162 -14.60 16.76 -4.35
N GLU A 163 -14.54 17.23 -3.10
CA GLU A 163 -13.87 18.50 -2.78
C GLU A 163 -12.38 18.43 -3.12
N TYR A 164 -11.85 19.40 -3.86
CA TYR A 164 -10.46 19.36 -4.33
C TYR A 164 -9.46 19.36 -3.16
N GLY A 165 -8.62 18.33 -3.12
CA GLY A 165 -7.61 18.15 -2.07
C GLY A 165 -8.18 17.60 -0.75
N SER A 166 -9.42 17.11 -0.75
CA SER A 166 -10.01 16.31 0.33
C SER A 166 -9.46 14.89 0.37
N ILE A 167 -9.81 14.15 1.43
CA ILE A 167 -9.42 12.74 1.56
C ILE A 167 -10.20 11.86 0.58
N GLU A 168 -11.43 12.24 0.26
CA GLU A 168 -12.26 11.59 -0.74
C GLU A 168 -11.67 11.77 -2.13
N HIS A 169 -11.15 12.97 -2.43
CA HIS A 169 -10.44 13.24 -3.68
C HIS A 169 -9.16 12.40 -3.78
N TRP A 170 -8.36 12.34 -2.72
CA TRP A 170 -7.18 11.47 -2.66
C TRP A 170 -7.56 10.00 -2.88
N TYR A 171 -8.56 9.50 -2.13
CA TYR A 171 -8.97 8.11 -2.19
C TYR A 171 -9.44 7.73 -3.60
N ALA A 172 -10.32 8.54 -4.21
CA ALA A 172 -10.80 8.29 -5.56
C ALA A 172 -9.65 8.29 -6.58
N SER A 173 -8.69 9.22 -6.44
CA SER A 173 -7.51 9.32 -7.31
C SER A 173 -6.59 8.10 -7.16
N ALA A 174 -6.30 7.71 -5.93
CA ALA A 174 -5.44 6.55 -5.62
C ALA A 174 -6.07 5.24 -6.11
N MET A 175 -7.38 5.05 -5.91
CA MET A 175 -8.07 3.87 -6.41
C MET A 175 -8.16 3.84 -7.93
N LEU A 176 -8.32 5.00 -8.60
CA LEU A 176 -8.29 5.09 -10.06
C LEU A 176 -6.90 4.72 -10.61
N GLY A 177 -5.84 5.28 -10.04
CA GLY A 177 -4.47 5.00 -10.45
C GLY A 177 -4.07 3.54 -10.23
N ASN A 178 -4.49 2.94 -9.11
CA ASN A 178 -4.28 1.51 -8.89
C ASN A 178 -4.99 0.67 -9.96
N ARG A 179 -6.25 0.98 -10.31
CA ARG A 179 -6.98 0.24 -11.35
C ARG A 179 -6.32 0.36 -12.73
N GLN A 180 -5.95 1.57 -13.13
CA GLN A 180 -5.28 1.81 -14.41
C GLN A 180 -3.94 1.06 -14.48
N TRP A 181 -3.13 1.18 -13.43
CA TRP A 181 -1.84 0.49 -13.36
C TRP A 181 -1.99 -1.04 -13.46
N ILE A 182 -2.99 -1.63 -12.78
CA ILE A 182 -3.27 -3.07 -12.89
C ILE A 182 -3.57 -3.44 -14.35
N VAL A 183 -4.51 -2.76 -15.01
CA VAL A 183 -4.86 -3.03 -16.41
C VAL A 183 -3.63 -2.97 -17.32
N GLU A 184 -2.77 -1.97 -17.14
CA GLU A 184 -1.55 -1.80 -17.96
C GLU A 184 -0.47 -2.86 -17.72
N HIS A 185 -0.51 -3.60 -16.61
CA HIS A 185 0.60 -4.46 -16.15
C HIS A 185 0.19 -5.91 -15.82
N THR A 186 -1.06 -6.31 -16.06
CA THR A 186 -1.54 -7.69 -15.80
C THR A 186 -2.10 -8.41 -17.03
N ASP A 187 -1.77 -7.96 -18.24
CA ASP A 187 -2.05 -8.67 -19.49
C ASP A 187 -1.15 -9.92 -19.69
#